data_AF-A0A956NL86-F1
#
_entry.id   AF-A0A956NL86-F1
#
_cell.length_a   1.000
_cell.length_b   1.000
_cell.length_c   1.000
_cell.angle_alpha   90.00
_cell.angle_beta   90.00
_cell.angle_gamma   90.00
#
_symmetry.space_group_name_H-M   'P 1'
#
loop_
_entity.id
_entity.type
_entity.pdbx_description
1 polymer ?
#
loop_
_entity_poly.entity_id
_entity_poly.type
_entity_poly.pdbx_seq_one_letter_code
_entity_poly.pdbx_strand_id
1 'polypeptide(L)'
;MEQLNFITNLLGIKDPNITILDYQDCGTHKEISASLDYPAPTCHSCHGQTVKYDFQKASKIPYLECAGYKTVIRLRKRRFRCQECRKMAV
;
A
#
# COMPACT_ATOMS: atom_id res chain seq x y z
N MET A 1 4.78 7.46 15.65
CA MET A 1 4.00 8.10 14.57
C MET A 1 4.73 9.30 13.96
N GLU A 2 5.37 10.17 14.74
CA GLU A 2 6.04 11.38 14.20
C GLU A 2 7.11 11.10 13.14
N GLN A 3 7.95 10.07 13.32
CA GLN A 3 8.93 9.68 12.31
C GLN A 3 8.28 9.19 11.00
N LEU A 4 7.15 8.49 11.08
CA LEU A 4 6.44 8.01 9.89
C LEU A 4 5.79 9.18 9.13
N ASN A 5 5.23 10.15 9.85
CA ASN A 5 4.70 11.39 9.28
C ASN A 5 5.79 12.22 8.60
N PHE A 6 7.01 12.20 9.15
CA PHE A 6 8.16 12.83 8.52
C PHE A 6 8.54 12.12 7.21
N ILE A 7 8.52 10.79 7.18
CA ILE A 7 8.82 10.00 5.98
C ILE A 7 7.76 10.21 4.90
N THR A 8 6.46 10.19 5.22
CA THR A 8 5.40 10.44 4.22
C THR A 8 5.53 11.82 3.59
N ASN A 9 5.84 12.85 4.39
CA ASN A 9 6.09 14.20 3.91
C ASN A 9 7.34 14.28 3.01
N LEU A 10 8.43 13.62 3.39
CA LEU A 10 9.66 13.57 2.60
C LEU A 10 9.47 12.86 1.25
N LEU A 11 8.70 11.77 1.24
CA LEU A 11 8.39 11.01 0.02
C LEU A 11 7.29 11.64 -0.84
N GLY A 12 6.70 12.76 -0.39
CA GLY A 12 5.60 13.42 -1.10
C GLY A 12 4.34 12.56 -1.22
N ILE A 13 4.14 11.59 -0.32
CA ILE A 13 2.95 10.73 -0.32
C ILE A 13 1.79 11.52 0.26
N LYS A 14 0.85 11.91 -0.60
CA LYS A 14 -0.32 12.73 -0.24
C LYS A 14 -1.63 11.95 -0.07
N ASP A 15 -1.66 10.69 -0.49
CA ASP A 15 -2.88 9.87 -0.40
C ASP A 15 -3.11 9.43 1.05
N PRO A 16 -4.24 9.82 1.69
CA PRO A 16 -4.53 9.44 3.08
C PRO A 16 -4.81 7.94 3.26
N ASN A 17 -5.02 7.19 2.17
CA ASN A 17 -5.25 5.75 2.21
C ASN A 17 -3.94 4.95 2.19
N ILE A 18 -2.78 5.62 2.02
CA ILE A 18 -1.46 5.00 2.12
C ILE A 18 -0.96 5.12 3.56
N THR A 19 -0.72 3.97 4.19
CA THR A 19 -0.14 3.89 5.53
C THR A 19 1.23 3.25 5.43
N ILE A 20 2.25 3.94 5.95
CA ILE A 20 3.57 3.33 6.16
C ILE A 20 3.48 2.44 7.39
N LEU A 21 3.80 1.16 7.22
CA LEU A 21 3.76 0.14 8.25
C LEU A 21 5.10 0.01 8.96
N ASP A 22 6.19 0.01 8.20
CA ASP A 22 7.52 -0.25 8.74
C ASP A 22 8.64 0.31 7.85
N TYR A 23 9.81 0.50 8.44
CA TYR A 23 11.05 0.86 7.78
C TYR A 23 12.15 -0.12 8.21
N GLN A 24 12.81 -0.71 7.22
CA GLN A 24 13.89 -1.67 7.43
C GLN A 24 15.16 -1.25 6.69
N ASP A 25 16.31 -1.29 7.35
CA ASP A 25 17.61 -1.16 6.70
C ASP A 25 18.15 -2.56 6.36
N CYS A 26 18.25 -2.88 5.08
CA CYS A 26 18.75 -4.17 4.60
C CYS A 26 20.26 -4.12 4.29
N GLY A 27 20.97 -3.06 4.67
CA GLY A 27 22.40 -2.84 4.44
C GLY A 27 22.76 -2.47 3.00
N THR A 28 22.17 -3.15 2.01
CA THR A 28 22.36 -2.83 0.57
C THR A 28 21.34 -1.79 0.06
N HIS A 29 20.19 -1.74 0.72
CA HIS A 29 19.09 -0.83 0.40
C HIS A 29 18.24 -0.62 1.65
N LYS A 30 17.50 0.47 1.66
CA LYS A 30 16.50 0.78 2.67
C LYS A 30 15.13 0.41 2.12
N GLU A 31 14.31 -0.24 2.93
CA GLU A 31 13.02 -0.75 2.53
C GLU A 31 11.91 -0.13 3.38
N ILE A 32 10.87 0.38 2.71
CA ILE A 32 9.70 0.98 3.34
C ILE A 32 8.50 0.10 3.02
N SER A 33 7.91 -0.49 4.05
CA SER A 33 6.68 -1.28 3.91
C SER A 33 5.47 -0.37 4.05
N ALA A 34 4.58 -0.40 3.07
CA ALA A 34 3.37 0.41 3.06
C ALA A 34 2.15 -0.40 2.60
N SER A 35 0.97 -0.01 3.07
CA SER A 35 -0.31 -0.54 2.61
C SER A 35 -1.19 0.55 2.04
N LEU A 36 -1.92 0.23 0.96
CA LEU A 36 -2.96 1.07 0.37
C LEU A 36 -4.33 0.43 0.67
N ASP A 37 -5.12 1.08 1.51
CA ASP A 37 -6.39 0.55 2.02
C ASP A 37 -7.56 1.53 1.83
N TYR A 38 -8.30 1.37 0.74
CA TYR A 38 -9.49 2.18 0.46
C TYR A 38 -10.74 1.64 1.17
N PRO A 39 -11.78 2.48 1.36
CA PRO A 39 -13.11 2.00 1.71
C PRO A 39 -13.64 1.05 0.62
N ALA A 40 -14.44 0.06 1.01
CA ALA A 40 -14.95 -0.94 0.09
C ALA A 40 -15.93 -0.30 -0.92
N PRO A 41 -15.68 -0.41 -2.24
CA PRO A 41 -16.59 0.13 -3.25
C PRO A 41 -17.79 -0.79 -3.46
N THR A 42 -18.81 -0.33 -4.18
CA THR A 42 -19.89 -1.20 -4.68
C THR A 42 -19.38 -2.10 -5.80
N CYS A 43 -19.93 -3.31 -5.91
CA CYS A 43 -19.53 -4.25 -6.97
C CYS A 43 -19.92 -3.73 -8.35
N HIS A 44 -18.96 -3.65 -9.28
CA HIS A 44 -19.24 -3.19 -10.65
C HIS A 44 -20.15 -4.14 -11.45
N SER A 45 -20.18 -5.44 -11.11
CA SER A 45 -20.97 -6.43 -11.88
C SER A 45 -22.43 -6.56 -11.43
N CYS A 46 -22.70 -6.49 -10.13
CA CYS A 46 -24.04 -6.72 -9.59
C CYS A 46 -24.54 -5.60 -8.68
N HIS A 47 -23.76 -4.51 -8.53
CA HIS A 47 -24.04 -3.41 -7.60
C HIS A 47 -24.16 -3.81 -6.12
N GLY A 48 -23.89 -5.08 -5.79
CA GLY A 48 -23.88 -5.60 -4.42
C GLY A 48 -22.73 -5.08 -3.56
N GLN A 49 -22.82 -5.36 -2.26
CA GLN A 49 -21.81 -4.96 -1.29
C GLN A 49 -20.49 -5.73 -1.49
N THR A 50 -19.37 -5.03 -1.36
CA THR A 50 -18.04 -5.65 -1.30
C THR A 50 -17.45 -5.49 0.09
N VAL A 51 -16.62 -6.45 0.47
CA VAL A 51 -15.89 -6.44 1.74
C VAL A 51 -14.40 -6.41 1.48
N LYS A 52 -13.66 -5.84 2.43
CA LYS A 52 -12.20 -5.97 2.48
C LYS A 52 -11.86 -7.45 2.62
N TYR A 53 -10.97 -7.93 1.76
CA TYR A 53 -10.51 -9.30 1.78
C TYR A 53 -9.03 -9.33 2.21
N ASP A 54 -8.16 -9.88 1.38
CA ASP A 54 -6.72 -9.94 1.59
C ASP A 54 -6.00 -8.71 1.01
N PHE A 55 -4.68 -8.66 1.26
CA PHE A 55 -3.78 -7.77 0.54
C PHE A 55 -3.17 -8.51 -0.64
N GLN A 56 -2.90 -7.79 -1.72
CA GLN A 56 -2.08 -8.27 -2.81
C GLN A 56 -0.64 -8.52 -2.34
N LYS A 57 0.07 -9.35 -3.11
CA LYS A 57 1.53 -9.44 -3.01
C LYS A 57 2.12 -8.04 -3.15
N ALA A 58 3.08 -7.71 -2.28
CA ALA A 58 3.69 -6.39 -2.29
C ALA A 58 4.37 -6.10 -3.63
N SER A 59 4.05 -4.96 -4.23
CA SER A 59 4.75 -4.42 -5.40
C SER A 59 6.04 -3.75 -4.93
N LYS A 60 7.15 -4.07 -5.59
CA LYS A 60 8.46 -3.47 -5.32
C LYS A 60 8.63 -2.24 -6.21
N ILE A 61 8.59 -1.05 -5.63
CA ILE A 61 8.72 0.22 -6.33
C ILE A 61 10.08 0.84 -5.96
N PRO A 62 11.03 0.95 -6.89
CA PRO A 62 12.24 1.72 -6.64
C PRO A 62 11.86 3.21 -6.52
N TYR A 63 12.36 3.90 -5.50
CA TYR A 63 12.03 5.30 -5.27
C TYR A 63 13.19 6.22 -5.63
N LEU A 64 14.24 6.23 -4.82
CA LEU A 64 15.40 7.10 -4.99
C LEU A 64 16.64 6.48 -4.35
N GLU A 65 17.81 6.77 -4.91
CA GLU A 65 19.10 6.54 -4.26
C GLU A 65 19.44 7.76 -3.39
N CYS A 66 19.53 7.57 -2.07
CA CYS A 66 19.89 8.62 -1.13
C CYS A 66 21.15 8.22 -0.37
N ALA A 67 22.17 9.09 -0.35
CA ALA A 67 23.46 8.85 0.30
C ALA A 67 24.12 7.51 -0.09
N GLY A 68 23.96 7.07 -1.34
CA GLY A 68 24.51 5.81 -1.85
C GLY A 68 23.67 4.57 -1.55
N TYR A 69 22.55 4.69 -0.84
CA TYR A 69 21.63 3.59 -0.58
C TYR A 69 20.40 3.67 -1.48
N LYS A 70 20.07 2.56 -2.15
CA LYS A 70 18.80 2.40 -2.87
C LYS A 70 17.65 2.39 -1.88
N THR A 71 16.59 3.14 -2.14
CA THR A 71 15.34 3.06 -1.38
C THR A 71 14.28 2.33 -2.18
N VAL A 72 13.64 1.36 -1.55
CA VAL A 72 12.59 0.54 -2.14
C VAL A 72 11.33 0.66 -1.30
N ILE A 73 10.20 0.90 -1.97
CA ILE A 73 8.88 0.84 -1.33
C ILE A 73 8.24 -0.50 -1.67
N ARG A 74 7.85 -1.25 -0.64
CA ARG A 74 6.99 -2.44 -0.76
C ARG A 74 5.55 -2.02 -0.47
N LEU A 75 4.78 -1.81 -1.54
CA LEU A 75 3.39 -1.40 -1.42
C LEU A 75 2.44 -2.60 -1.54
N ARG A 76 1.58 -2.81 -0.53
CA ARG A 76 0.52 -3.82 -0.55
C ARG A 76 -0.83 -3.17 -0.80
N LYS A 77 -1.52 -3.53 -1.88
CA LYS A 77 -2.86 -3.01 -2.21
C LYS A 77 -3.95 -3.91 -1.61
N ARG A 78 -4.97 -3.33 -0.97
CA ARG A 78 -6.15 -4.06 -0.49
C ARG A 78 -6.95 -4.64 -1.66
N ARG A 79 -7.41 -5.89 -1.53
CA ARG A 79 -8.37 -6.51 -2.45
C ARG A 79 -9.77 -6.48 -1.86
N PHE A 80 -10.75 -6.43 -2.74
CA PHE A 80 -12.16 -6.45 -2.37
C PHE A 80 -12.83 -7.68 -2.98
N ARG A 81 -13.77 -8.25 -2.23
CA ARG A 81 -14.58 -9.37 -2.70
C ARG A 81 -16.05 -9.02 -2.56
N CYS A 82 -16.81 -9.18 -3.63
CA CYS A 82 -18.26 -9.04 -3.57
C CYS A 82 -18.87 -10.19 -2.77
N GLN A 83 -19.80 -9.90 -1.87
CA GLN A 83 -20.47 -10.93 -1.08
C GLN A 83 -21.50 -11.72 -1.90
N GLU A 84 -22.14 -11.08 -2.88
CA GLU A 84 -23.19 -11.70 -3.71
C GLU A 84 -22.60 -12.53 -4.85
N CYS A 85 -21.88 -11.90 -5.77
CA CYS A 85 -21.36 -12.59 -6.96
C CYS A 85 -19.98 -13.24 -6.75
N ARG A 86 -19.38 -13.08 -5.56
CA ARG A 86 -18.05 -13.61 -5.19
C ARG A 86 -16.88 -13.17 -6.08
N LYS A 87 -17.11 -12.26 -7.03
CA LYS A 87 -16.06 -11.68 -7.88
C LYS A 87 -15.10 -10.81 -7.06
N MET A 88 -13.83 -10.85 -7.45
CA MET A 88 -12.79 -10.00 -6.89
C MET A 88 -12.76 -8.67 -7.62
N ALA A 89 -12.78 -7.56 -6.87
CA ALA A 89 -12.41 -6.25 -7.36
C ALA A 89 -10.95 -5.97 -6.93
N VAL A 90 -10.11 -5.64 -7.92
CA VAL A 90 -8.66 -5.49 -7.80
C VAL A 90 -8.25 -4.05 -7.57
#